data_AF-A0A496W674-F1
#
_entry.id   AF-A0A496W674-F1
#
_cell.length_a   1.000
_cell.length_b   1.000
_cell.length_c   1.000
_cell.angle_alpha   90.00
_cell.angle_beta   90.00
_cell.angle_gamma   90.00
#
_symmetry.space_group_name_H-M   'P 1'
#
loop_
_entity.id
_entity.type
_entity.pdbx_description
1 polymer ?
#
loop_
_entity_poly.entity_id
_entity_poly.type
_entity_poly.pdbx_seq_one_letter_code
_entity_poly.pdbx_strand_id
1 'polypeptide(L)'
;MNRDAHYWNNKWQQAPITYSGRALRGSSEGIVCDVKAFVTANDAILAEIIHDYQLQKYTDNATAHAIQKFVVRYVDYVGDEESSECPEFWQFPFETLQSGIGDCEDGAILMASLMIQCGIPAYRVKICAGYVQESPTAPQGGHAYCIYLADRRGGNQQWVVMDWCYYEDSSQAPENKPLAKEGGYNACYQDLWFTFNNELSWNQEGLEIDARRISRNQSTRPTAGTTGALSLKGVMEKIHNKVKEKD
;
A
#
# COMPACT_ATOMS: atom_id res chain seq x y z
N MET A 1 -9.45 4.55 27.81
CA MET A 1 -8.99 5.80 27.16
C MET A 1 -8.57 5.43 25.74
N ASN A 2 -9.24 6.00 24.74
CA ASN A 2 -8.75 5.90 23.37
C ASN A 2 -7.43 6.66 23.29
N ARG A 3 -6.43 6.01 22.69
CA ARG A 3 -5.10 6.57 22.50
C ARG A 3 -5.12 7.45 21.26
N ASP A 4 -4.51 8.62 21.35
CA ASP A 4 -4.49 9.62 20.29
C ASP A 4 -3.31 9.41 19.32
N ALA A 5 -3.20 10.31 18.34
CA ALA A 5 -2.10 10.32 17.38
C ALA A 5 -0.74 10.39 18.06
N HIS A 6 -0.59 11.19 19.13
CA HIS A 6 0.67 11.33 19.85
C HIS A 6 1.10 10.00 20.46
N TYR A 7 0.19 9.26 21.10
CA TYR A 7 0.50 7.93 21.61
C TYR A 7 0.94 6.97 20.50
N TRP A 8 0.18 6.86 19.41
CA TRP A 8 0.44 5.85 18.37
C TRP A 8 1.68 6.17 17.52
N ASN A 9 1.93 7.45 17.23
CA ASN A 9 3.09 7.89 16.45
C ASN A 9 4.42 7.74 17.22
N ASN A 10 4.37 7.79 18.55
CA ASN A 10 5.54 7.66 19.42
C ASN A 10 5.65 6.28 20.10
N LYS A 11 4.74 5.35 19.80
CA LYS A 11 4.79 3.99 20.36
C LYS A 11 5.98 3.19 19.84
N TRP A 12 6.43 3.48 18.62
CA TRP A 12 7.60 2.88 18.00
C TRP A 12 8.59 3.96 17.61
N GLN A 13 9.87 3.60 17.52
CA GLN A 13 10.92 4.51 17.10
C GLN A 13 10.67 4.95 15.65
N GLN A 14 10.60 6.25 15.46
CA GLN A 14 10.55 6.84 14.12
C GLN A 14 11.95 6.79 13.50
N ALA A 15 12.01 6.50 12.20
CA ALA A 15 13.24 6.44 11.44
C ALA A 15 12.98 6.93 10.01
N PRO A 16 13.89 7.70 9.40
CA PRO A 16 13.81 7.98 7.96
C PRO A 16 14.03 6.65 7.22
N ILE A 17 13.10 6.30 6.33
CA ILE A 17 13.23 5.11 5.49
C ILE A 17 13.22 5.54 4.04
N THR A 18 14.29 5.20 3.35
CA THR A 18 14.42 5.36 1.91
C THR A 18 14.54 4.01 1.24
N TYR A 19 13.95 3.87 0.06
CA TYR A 19 13.94 2.63 -0.68
C TYR A 19 14.17 2.87 -2.17
N SER A 20 14.78 1.89 -2.84
CA SER A 20 15.14 1.96 -4.27
C SER A 20 14.11 1.25 -5.16
N GLY A 21 12.86 1.14 -4.71
CA GLY A 21 11.80 0.45 -5.45
C GLY A 21 11.21 1.27 -6.59
N ARG A 22 11.99 2.12 -7.28
CA ARG A 22 11.45 2.95 -8.36
C ARG A 22 12.50 3.20 -9.41
N ALA A 23 12.17 3.08 -10.69
CA ALA A 23 13.07 3.50 -11.77
C ALA A 23 12.58 4.79 -12.46
N LEU A 24 13.52 5.53 -13.07
CA LEU A 24 13.17 6.65 -13.96
C LEU A 24 12.63 6.11 -15.29
N ARG A 25 11.71 6.85 -15.91
CA ARG A 25 11.20 6.52 -17.25
C ARG A 25 12.36 6.33 -18.24
N GLY A 26 12.40 5.16 -18.88
CA GLY A 26 13.43 4.80 -19.86
C GLY A 26 14.78 4.40 -19.25
N SER A 27 14.81 4.11 -17.95
CA SER A 27 15.96 3.57 -17.22
C SER A 27 15.51 2.39 -16.36
N SER A 28 16.41 1.44 -16.13
CA SER A 28 16.27 0.41 -15.09
C SER A 28 17.05 0.74 -13.82
N GLU A 29 17.71 1.91 -13.77
CA GLU A 29 18.38 2.38 -12.55
C GLU A 29 17.34 2.80 -11.51
N GLY A 30 17.41 2.13 -10.35
CA GLY A 30 16.61 2.46 -9.19
C GLY A 30 16.94 3.85 -8.61
N ILE A 31 15.91 4.54 -8.15
CA ILE A 31 15.96 5.83 -7.49
C ILE A 31 15.65 5.61 -6.03
N VAL A 32 16.56 6.08 -5.19
CA VAL A 32 16.33 6.14 -3.75
C VAL A 32 15.36 7.27 -3.46
N CYS A 33 14.20 6.92 -2.91
CA CYS A 33 13.19 7.88 -2.49
C CYS A 33 12.70 7.57 -1.08
N ASP A 34 12.19 8.60 -0.40
CA ASP A 34 11.51 8.41 0.89
C ASP A 34 10.23 7.60 0.66
N VAL A 35 10.06 6.48 1.37
CA VAL A 35 8.91 5.58 1.18
C VAL A 35 7.58 6.28 1.42
N LYS A 36 7.57 7.35 2.23
CA LYS A 36 6.36 8.14 2.49
C LYS A 36 5.83 8.83 1.24
N ALA A 37 6.69 9.11 0.26
CA ALA A 37 6.31 9.80 -0.97
C ALA A 37 5.31 9.02 -1.83
N PHE A 38 5.28 7.69 -1.70
CA PHE A 38 4.33 6.85 -2.43
C PHE A 38 2.90 6.95 -1.89
N VAL A 39 2.73 7.31 -0.61
CA VAL A 39 1.40 7.43 -0.01
C VAL A 39 0.86 8.84 -0.25
N THR A 40 0.11 9.00 -1.32
CA THR A 40 -0.41 10.32 -1.72
C THR A 40 -1.79 10.55 -1.12
N ALA A 41 -1.95 11.65 -0.39
CA ALA A 41 -3.26 12.16 0.03
C ALA A 41 -3.62 13.40 -0.80
N ASN A 42 -4.91 13.59 -1.09
CA ASN A 42 -5.47 14.68 -1.91
C ASN A 42 -5.18 14.55 -3.41
N ASP A 43 -5.19 13.32 -3.93
CA ASP A 43 -5.12 13.06 -5.37
C ASP A 43 -6.53 13.15 -5.98
N ALA A 44 -6.68 13.89 -7.09
CA ALA A 44 -7.96 14.08 -7.76
C ALA A 44 -8.58 12.75 -8.25
N ILE A 45 -7.76 11.82 -8.74
CA ILE A 45 -8.22 10.51 -9.20
C ILE A 45 -8.78 9.71 -8.01
N LEU A 46 -8.09 9.73 -6.87
CA LEU A 46 -8.57 9.06 -5.66
C LEU A 46 -9.90 9.67 -5.19
N ALA A 47 -10.08 10.99 -5.29
CA ALA A 47 -11.33 11.64 -4.92
C ALA A 47 -12.51 11.15 -5.79
N GLU A 48 -12.29 11.00 -7.10
CA GLU A 48 -13.31 10.47 -8.01
C GLU A 48 -13.64 9.01 -7.70
N ILE A 49 -12.64 8.17 -7.42
CA ILE A 49 -12.86 6.78 -7.03
C ILE A 49 -13.63 6.66 -5.71
N ILE A 50 -13.25 7.46 -4.72
CA ILE A 50 -13.94 7.51 -3.43
C ILE A 50 -15.42 7.88 -3.62
N HIS A 51 -15.69 8.86 -4.48
CA HIS A 51 -17.04 9.29 -4.80
C HIS A 51 -17.81 8.20 -5.56
N ASP A 52 -17.29 7.70 -6.68
CA ASP A 52 -18.05 6.82 -7.58
C ASP A 52 -18.33 5.45 -6.96
N TYR A 53 -17.39 4.92 -6.17
CA TYR A 53 -17.54 3.65 -5.45
C TYR A 53 -18.07 3.82 -4.02
N GLN A 54 -18.39 5.05 -3.63
CA GLN A 54 -18.93 5.39 -2.31
C GLN A 54 -18.08 4.82 -1.18
N LEU A 55 -16.74 4.92 -1.28
CA LEU A 55 -15.83 4.20 -0.39
C LEU A 55 -15.87 4.72 1.04
N GLN A 56 -16.14 6.01 1.23
CA GLN A 56 -16.30 6.60 2.55
C GLN A 56 -17.62 6.14 3.18
N LYS A 57 -17.53 5.52 4.37
CA LYS A 57 -18.67 5.00 5.13
C LYS A 57 -18.83 5.75 6.45
N TYR A 58 -19.86 5.38 7.22
CA TYR A 58 -20.17 6.01 8.50
C TYR A 58 -19.09 5.84 9.58
N THR A 59 -18.27 4.78 9.50
CA THR A 59 -17.18 4.51 10.45
C THR A 59 -15.87 4.29 9.73
N ASP A 60 -14.75 4.55 10.41
CA ASP A 60 -13.41 4.27 9.88
C ASP A 60 -13.25 2.79 9.53
N ASN A 61 -13.74 1.87 10.37
CA ASN A 61 -13.68 0.43 10.09
C ASN A 61 -14.46 0.06 8.81
N ALA A 62 -15.69 0.58 8.65
CA ALA A 62 -16.49 0.29 7.46
C ALA A 62 -15.86 0.90 6.20
N THR A 63 -15.24 2.06 6.32
CA THR A 63 -14.49 2.72 5.25
C THR A 63 -13.27 1.89 4.85
N ALA A 64 -12.42 1.51 5.81
CA ALA A 64 -11.27 0.64 5.58
C ALA A 64 -11.69 -0.68 4.93
N HIS A 65 -12.79 -1.29 5.38
CA HIS A 65 -13.31 -2.53 4.82
C HIS A 65 -13.78 -2.38 3.37
N ALA A 66 -14.52 -1.30 3.07
CA ALA A 66 -14.98 -1.01 1.73
C ALA A 66 -13.79 -0.79 0.77
N ILE A 67 -12.75 -0.10 1.22
CA ILE A 67 -11.52 0.12 0.45
C ILE A 67 -10.79 -1.19 0.18
N GLN A 68 -10.60 -2.06 1.19
CA GLN A 68 -9.97 -3.36 0.98
C GLN A 68 -10.72 -4.17 -0.08
N LYS A 69 -12.06 -4.25 0.03
CA LYS A 69 -12.89 -4.95 -0.95
C LYS A 69 -12.77 -4.35 -2.35
N PHE A 70 -12.73 -3.03 -2.46
CA PHE A 70 -12.54 -2.35 -3.73
C PHE A 70 -11.20 -2.74 -4.36
N VAL A 71 -10.09 -2.63 -3.62
CA VAL A 71 -8.75 -2.92 -4.15
C VAL A 71 -8.62 -4.39 -4.56
N VAL A 72 -9.05 -5.33 -3.71
CA VAL A 72 -9.06 -6.78 -4.00
C VAL A 72 -9.84 -7.10 -5.29
N ARG A 73 -10.97 -6.43 -5.50
CA ARG A 73 -11.76 -6.63 -6.71
C ARG A 73 -11.11 -5.96 -7.91
N TYR A 74 -10.55 -4.77 -7.75
CA TYR A 74 -10.12 -3.96 -8.87
C TYR A 74 -8.71 -4.33 -9.38
N VAL A 75 -7.74 -4.52 -8.49
CA VAL A 75 -6.34 -4.76 -8.85
C VAL A 75 -6.13 -6.25 -9.12
N ASP A 76 -5.50 -6.58 -10.25
CA ASP A 76 -5.03 -7.94 -10.47
C ASP A 76 -3.55 -8.03 -10.07
N TYR A 77 -3.19 -9.09 -9.35
CA TYR A 77 -1.80 -9.29 -8.93
C TYR A 77 -0.93 -9.66 -10.12
N VAL A 78 0.10 -8.85 -10.39
CA VAL A 78 1.12 -9.09 -11.40
C VAL A 78 2.44 -8.60 -10.83
N GLY A 79 3.41 -9.51 -10.67
CA GLY A 79 4.74 -9.17 -10.14
C GLY A 79 5.51 -8.21 -11.05
N ASP A 80 6.41 -7.43 -10.46
CA ASP A 80 7.17 -6.41 -11.19
C ASP A 80 8.04 -6.93 -12.34
N GLU A 81 8.59 -8.14 -12.21
CA GLU A 81 9.35 -8.78 -13.29
C GLU A 81 8.49 -9.08 -14.54
N GLU A 82 7.17 -9.21 -14.35
CA GLU A 82 6.20 -9.47 -15.42
C GLU A 82 5.51 -8.17 -15.90
N SER A 83 5.33 -7.19 -15.01
CA SER A 83 4.61 -5.94 -15.27
C SER A 83 5.52 -4.82 -15.79
N SER A 84 6.81 -4.88 -15.50
CA SER A 84 7.80 -3.85 -15.79
C SER A 84 9.12 -4.44 -16.29
N GLU A 85 9.97 -3.62 -16.93
CA GLU A 85 11.34 -4.03 -17.29
C GLU A 85 12.31 -3.94 -16.08
N CYS A 86 11.78 -3.77 -14.86
CA CYS A 86 12.53 -3.55 -13.63
C CYS A 86 12.20 -4.62 -12.58
N PRO A 87 13.18 -5.11 -11.81
CA PRO A 87 12.90 -6.09 -10.75
C PRO A 87 12.04 -5.56 -9.59
N GLU A 88 11.94 -4.22 -9.42
CA GLU A 88 11.16 -3.58 -8.36
C GLU A 88 10.72 -2.17 -8.80
N PHE A 89 9.42 -1.92 -8.83
CA PHE A 89 8.75 -0.74 -9.36
C PHE A 89 7.46 -0.43 -8.57
N TRP A 90 7.64 0.16 -7.39
CA TRP A 90 6.57 0.69 -6.56
C TRP A 90 5.80 1.76 -7.33
N GLN A 91 4.53 1.48 -7.57
CA GLN A 91 3.60 2.35 -8.27
C GLN A 91 3.03 3.40 -7.32
N PHE A 92 2.82 4.60 -7.86
CA PHE A 92 1.95 5.57 -7.20
C PHE A 92 0.47 5.13 -7.33
N PRO A 93 -0.42 5.54 -6.41
CA PRO A 93 -1.83 5.12 -6.44
C PRO A 93 -2.53 5.35 -7.79
N PHE A 94 -2.25 6.47 -8.46
CA PHE A 94 -2.83 6.76 -9.78
C PHE A 94 -2.32 5.83 -10.88
N GLU A 95 -1.10 5.29 -10.75
CA GLU A 95 -0.52 4.33 -11.70
C GLU A 95 -1.20 2.97 -11.55
N THR A 96 -1.37 2.49 -10.31
CA THR A 96 -2.11 1.25 -10.02
C THR A 96 -3.57 1.35 -10.49
N LEU A 97 -4.21 2.52 -10.32
CA LEU A 97 -5.56 2.76 -10.84
C LEU A 97 -5.62 2.87 -12.37
N GLN A 98 -4.56 3.33 -13.02
CA GLN A 98 -4.52 3.40 -14.47
C GLN A 98 -4.23 2.03 -15.10
N SER A 99 -3.27 1.30 -14.54
CA SER A 99 -2.81 -0.01 -14.99
C SER A 99 -3.85 -1.09 -14.67
N GLY A 100 -4.49 -1.00 -13.50
CA GLY A 100 -5.35 -2.03 -12.93
C GLY A 100 -4.59 -3.27 -12.46
N ILE A 101 -3.25 -3.19 -12.41
CA ILE A 101 -2.36 -4.28 -12.00
C ILE A 101 -1.33 -3.75 -11.01
N GLY A 102 -0.77 -4.62 -10.20
CA GLY A 102 0.34 -4.32 -9.32
C GLY A 102 0.69 -5.51 -8.45
N ASP A 103 1.74 -5.39 -7.67
CA ASP A 103 2.16 -6.41 -6.70
C ASP A 103 2.00 -5.92 -5.26
N CYS A 104 2.63 -6.61 -4.31
CA CYS A 104 2.25 -6.53 -2.90
C CYS A 104 2.19 -5.10 -2.36
N GLU A 105 3.20 -4.28 -2.65
CA GLU A 105 3.28 -2.89 -2.24
C GLU A 105 2.27 -1.99 -2.96
N ASP A 106 1.99 -2.23 -4.24
CA ASP A 106 1.17 -1.34 -5.07
C ASP A 106 -0.25 -1.26 -4.52
N GLY A 107 -0.84 -2.43 -4.25
CA GLY A 107 -2.16 -2.49 -3.64
C GLY A 107 -2.14 -1.98 -2.19
N ALA A 108 -1.07 -2.19 -1.43
CA ALA A 108 -0.95 -1.65 -0.08
C ALA A 108 -0.85 -0.11 -0.08
N ILE A 109 -0.09 0.47 -1.01
CA ILE A 109 0.07 1.92 -1.23
C ILE A 109 -1.26 2.53 -1.65
N LEU A 110 -1.97 1.90 -2.60
CA LEU A 110 -3.31 2.33 -3.04
C LEU A 110 -4.31 2.30 -1.87
N MET A 111 -4.35 1.21 -1.11
CA MET A 111 -5.23 1.08 0.07
C MET A 111 -4.96 2.18 1.09
N ALA A 112 -3.70 2.39 1.47
CA ALA A 112 -3.34 3.40 2.46
C ALA A 112 -3.73 4.81 2.01
N SER A 113 -3.47 5.13 0.74
CA SER A 113 -3.78 6.43 0.15
C SER A 113 -5.28 6.70 0.11
N LEU A 114 -6.09 5.70 -0.30
CA LEU A 114 -7.56 5.78 -0.27
C LEU A 114 -8.09 5.95 1.16
N MET A 115 -7.55 5.22 2.13
CA MET A 115 -7.99 5.29 3.53
C MET A 115 -7.77 6.69 4.10
N ILE A 116 -6.56 7.24 3.91
CA ILE A 116 -6.18 8.55 4.42
C ILE A 116 -6.99 9.66 3.73
N GLN A 117 -7.20 9.54 2.41
CA GLN A 117 -8.01 10.51 1.66
C GLN A 117 -9.51 10.46 2.00
N CYS A 118 -10.05 9.29 2.39
CA CYS A 118 -11.39 9.17 2.97
C CYS A 118 -11.52 9.79 4.37
N GLY A 119 -10.42 10.29 4.95
CA GLY A 119 -10.40 10.95 6.25
C GLY A 119 -10.06 10.03 7.43
N ILE A 120 -9.64 8.78 7.20
CA ILE A 120 -9.10 7.94 8.28
C ILE A 120 -7.80 8.59 8.76
N PRO A 121 -7.64 8.87 10.06
CA PRO A 121 -6.43 9.48 10.57
C PRO A 121 -5.18 8.66 10.24
N ALA A 122 -4.14 9.32 9.70
CA ALA A 122 -2.93 8.65 9.22
C ALA A 122 -2.27 7.73 10.25
N TYR A 123 -2.29 8.08 11.54
CA TYR A 123 -1.75 7.25 12.62
C TYR A 123 -2.45 5.89 12.78
N ARG A 124 -3.62 5.69 12.16
CA ARG A 124 -4.37 4.42 12.14
C ARG A 124 -4.03 3.54 10.95
N VAL A 125 -3.28 4.04 9.97
CA VAL A 125 -2.99 3.36 8.71
C VAL A 125 -1.48 3.26 8.56
N LYS A 126 -0.97 2.06 8.30
CA LYS A 126 0.45 1.87 7.97
C LYS A 126 0.60 0.82 6.89
N ILE A 127 1.60 1.01 6.04
CA ILE A 127 2.13 -0.03 5.18
C ILE A 127 3.29 -0.69 5.94
N CYS A 128 3.34 -2.00 5.88
CA CYS A 128 4.39 -2.84 6.46
C CYS A 128 5.19 -3.47 5.31
N ALA A 129 6.51 -3.47 5.43
CA ALA A 129 7.38 -4.38 4.69
C ALA A 129 7.99 -5.35 5.70
N GLY A 130 7.94 -6.65 5.41
CA GLY A 130 8.43 -7.67 6.32
C GLY A 130 8.35 -9.07 5.73
N TYR A 131 8.54 -10.07 6.59
CA TYR A 131 8.47 -11.46 6.20
C TYR A 131 7.06 -12.04 6.37
N VAL A 132 6.68 -12.93 5.45
CA VAL A 132 5.54 -13.83 5.57
C VAL A 132 5.97 -15.28 5.45
N GLN A 133 5.20 -16.19 6.05
CA GLN A 133 5.47 -17.62 6.06
C GLN A 133 4.15 -18.40 6.10
N GLU A 134 3.88 -19.23 5.09
CA GLU A 134 2.62 -19.99 4.99
C GLU A 134 2.47 -21.06 6.07
N SER A 135 3.60 -21.59 6.55
CA SER A 135 3.64 -22.59 7.61
C SER A 135 5.00 -22.56 8.32
N PRO A 136 5.13 -23.11 9.54
CA PRO A 136 6.41 -23.10 10.28
C PRO A 136 7.60 -23.73 9.53
N THR A 137 7.33 -24.56 8.52
CA THR A 137 8.33 -25.26 7.72
C THR A 137 8.54 -24.67 6.32
N ALA A 138 7.70 -23.74 5.88
CA ALA A 138 7.83 -23.08 4.58
C ALA A 138 8.98 -22.05 4.62
N PRO A 139 9.64 -21.75 3.49
CA PRO A 139 10.57 -20.62 3.44
C PRO A 139 9.82 -19.29 3.70
N GLN A 140 10.52 -18.32 4.28
CA GLN A 140 9.99 -16.96 4.39
C GLN A 140 10.09 -16.24 3.06
N GLY A 141 9.07 -15.45 2.73
CA GLY A 141 9.05 -14.52 1.60
C GLY A 141 8.98 -13.08 2.08
N GLY A 142 9.57 -12.15 1.33
CA GLY A 142 9.35 -10.72 1.51
C GLY A 142 7.93 -10.36 1.07
N HIS A 143 7.28 -9.45 1.79
CA HIS A 143 5.91 -9.02 1.47
C HIS A 143 5.62 -7.61 1.98
N ALA A 144 4.81 -6.88 1.23
CA ALA A 144 4.27 -5.59 1.61
C ALA A 144 2.75 -5.64 1.79
N TYR A 145 2.24 -5.08 2.88
CA TYR A 145 0.82 -5.14 3.23
C TYR A 145 0.38 -3.97 4.10
N CYS A 146 -0.92 -3.66 4.11
CA CYS A 146 -1.47 -2.67 5.04
C CYS A 146 -1.73 -3.30 6.42
N ILE A 147 -1.48 -2.52 7.47
CA ILE A 147 -2.08 -2.73 8.78
C ILE A 147 -2.97 -1.52 9.14
N TYR A 148 -4.06 -1.82 9.82
CA TYR A 148 -5.05 -0.84 10.23
C TYR A 148 -5.34 -0.95 11.73
N LEU A 149 -5.41 0.18 12.41
CA LEU A 149 -5.78 0.26 13.80
C LEU A 149 -7.31 0.25 13.92
N ALA A 150 -7.90 -0.93 14.05
CA ALA A 150 -9.35 -1.11 14.12
C ALA A 150 -9.91 -0.78 15.50
N ASP A 151 -11.09 -0.15 15.52
CA ASP A 151 -11.89 -0.05 16.74
C ASP A 151 -12.52 -1.41 17.03
N ARG A 152 -12.30 -1.95 18.23
CA ARG A 152 -12.79 -3.26 18.67
C ARG A 152 -13.95 -3.12 19.66
N ARG A 153 -14.68 -4.23 19.85
CA ARG A 153 -15.69 -4.32 20.91
C ARG A 153 -15.06 -4.01 22.27
N GLY A 154 -15.71 -3.14 23.04
CA GLY A 154 -15.18 -2.66 24.32
C GLY A 154 -14.38 -1.35 24.23
N GLY A 155 -14.29 -0.74 23.05
CA GLY A 155 -13.72 0.59 22.86
C GLY A 155 -12.19 0.62 22.93
N ASN A 156 -11.52 -0.53 22.73
CA ASN A 156 -10.07 -0.57 22.55
C ASN A 156 -9.71 -0.58 21.07
N GLN A 157 -8.53 -0.08 20.76
CA GLN A 157 -7.99 -0.03 19.40
C GLN A 157 -6.89 -1.08 19.26
N GLN A 158 -6.95 -1.85 18.17
CA GLN A 158 -5.99 -2.93 17.93
C GLN A 158 -5.61 -3.02 16.45
N TRP A 159 -4.30 -3.24 16.21
CA TRP A 159 -3.76 -3.41 14.86
C TRP A 159 -4.19 -4.75 14.27
N VAL A 160 -4.70 -4.70 13.05
CA VAL A 160 -5.05 -5.85 12.22
C VAL A 160 -4.35 -5.76 10.90
N VAL A 161 -4.06 -6.91 10.30
CA VAL A 161 -3.59 -6.98 8.91
C VAL A 161 -4.76 -6.72 7.98
N MET A 162 -4.51 -5.97 6.91
CA MET A 162 -5.43 -5.73 5.81
C MET A 162 -4.68 -5.95 4.51
N ASP A 163 -4.53 -7.22 4.17
CA ASP A 163 -3.80 -7.66 2.99
C ASP A 163 -4.76 -7.82 1.80
N TRP A 164 -4.25 -7.53 0.61
CA TRP A 164 -5.03 -7.52 -0.62
C TRP A 164 -4.67 -8.69 -1.54
N CYS A 165 -3.49 -9.30 -1.39
CA CYS A 165 -2.98 -10.28 -2.35
C CYS A 165 -2.38 -11.56 -1.76
N TYR A 166 -1.67 -11.51 -0.63
CA TYR A 166 -1.05 -12.72 -0.09
C TYR A 166 -2.05 -13.57 0.70
N TYR A 167 -2.54 -13.02 1.82
CA TYR A 167 -3.71 -13.57 2.51
C TYR A 167 -4.87 -12.58 2.47
N GLU A 168 -5.57 -12.58 1.34
CA GLU A 168 -6.74 -11.74 1.13
C GLU A 168 -7.87 -12.14 2.08
N ASP A 169 -8.23 -11.23 2.99
CA ASP A 169 -9.22 -11.48 4.04
C ASP A 169 -10.35 -10.42 4.03
N SER A 170 -10.66 -9.86 2.87
CA SER A 170 -11.68 -8.82 2.68
C SER A 170 -13.11 -9.31 2.92
N SER A 171 -13.33 -10.62 3.04
CA SER A 171 -14.59 -11.18 3.52
C SER A 171 -14.87 -10.83 5.00
N GLN A 172 -13.83 -10.58 5.79
CA GLN A 172 -13.93 -10.30 7.23
C GLN A 172 -13.77 -8.80 7.53
N ALA A 173 -14.68 -8.25 8.34
CA ALA A 173 -14.60 -6.85 8.79
C ALA A 173 -13.40 -6.62 9.72
N PRO A 174 -12.74 -5.44 9.69
CA PRO A 174 -11.52 -5.15 10.46
C PRO A 174 -11.63 -5.45 11.96
N GLU A 175 -12.77 -5.16 12.59
CA GLU A 175 -13.00 -5.42 14.02
C GLU A 175 -13.07 -6.89 14.40
N ASN A 176 -13.11 -7.80 13.43
CA ASN A 176 -13.18 -9.25 13.63
C ASN A 176 -11.91 -9.98 13.17
N LYS A 177 -11.00 -9.30 12.47
CA LYS A 177 -9.75 -9.90 11.97
C LYS A 177 -8.83 -10.34 13.12
N PRO A 178 -7.94 -11.32 12.91
CA PRO A 178 -6.86 -11.64 13.85
C PRO A 178 -5.94 -10.44 14.12
N LEU A 179 -5.22 -10.47 15.23
CA LEU A 179 -4.35 -9.36 15.63
C LEU A 179 -3.02 -9.41 14.87
N ALA A 180 -2.57 -8.27 14.36
CA ALA A 180 -1.30 -8.18 13.66
C ALA A 180 -0.11 -8.61 14.54
N LYS A 181 -0.16 -8.27 15.84
CA LYS A 181 0.86 -8.70 16.83
C LYS A 181 0.89 -10.22 17.10
N GLU A 182 -0.12 -10.96 16.66
CA GLU A 182 -0.21 -12.42 16.74
C GLU A 182 0.08 -13.06 15.38
N GLY A 183 0.66 -12.28 14.45
CA GLY A 183 1.01 -12.70 13.10
C GLY A 183 -0.18 -12.76 12.15
N GLY A 184 -1.28 -12.07 12.45
CA GLY A 184 -2.45 -12.01 11.58
C GLY A 184 -3.10 -13.38 11.38
N TYR A 185 -3.58 -13.65 10.16
CA TYR A 185 -4.18 -14.95 9.85
C TYR A 185 -3.14 -16.07 9.93
N ASN A 186 -3.51 -17.19 10.58
CA ASN A 186 -2.65 -18.37 10.79
C ASN A 186 -1.24 -18.08 11.32
N ALA A 187 -1.02 -16.92 11.95
CA ALA A 187 0.29 -16.43 12.35
C ALA A 187 1.29 -16.37 11.17
N CYS A 188 0.83 -16.07 9.96
CA CYS A 188 1.66 -16.04 8.74
C CYS A 188 2.55 -14.80 8.63
N TYR A 189 2.22 -13.69 9.30
CA TYR A 189 2.97 -12.43 9.22
C TYR A 189 4.04 -12.37 10.31
N GLN A 190 5.31 -12.32 9.90
CA GLN A 190 6.47 -12.49 10.78
C GLN A 190 7.14 -11.13 11.06
N ASP A 191 8.47 -11.12 11.10
CA ASP A 191 9.28 -9.96 11.45
C ASP A 191 9.08 -8.81 10.45
N LEU A 192 8.96 -7.60 11.01
CA LEU A 192 8.82 -6.36 10.26
C LEU A 192 10.19 -5.76 9.99
N TRP A 193 10.45 -5.40 8.74
CA TRP A 193 11.63 -4.62 8.35
C TRP A 193 11.41 -3.14 8.64
N PHE A 194 10.26 -2.61 8.25
CA PHE A 194 9.85 -1.23 8.54
C PHE A 194 8.34 -1.05 8.31
N THR A 195 7.81 0.08 8.81
CA THR A 195 6.44 0.51 8.52
C THR A 195 6.40 1.99 8.19
N PHE A 196 5.42 2.44 7.43
CA PHE A 196 5.28 3.86 7.08
C PHE A 196 3.84 4.25 6.72
N ASN A 197 3.56 5.54 6.72
CA ASN A 197 2.38 6.16 6.12
C ASN A 197 2.81 7.45 5.39
N ASN A 198 1.87 8.34 5.04
CA ASN A 198 2.20 9.59 4.36
C ASN A 198 2.93 10.63 5.25
N GLU A 199 2.93 10.45 6.58
CA GLU A 199 3.48 11.42 7.54
C GLU A 199 4.80 10.94 8.16
N LEU A 200 4.85 9.67 8.56
CA LEU A 200 5.90 9.11 9.39
C LEU A 200 6.30 7.70 8.92
N SER A 201 7.53 7.34 9.26
CA SER A 201 8.12 6.02 9.01
C SER A 201 8.77 5.53 10.30
N TRP A 202 8.69 4.22 10.53
CA TRP A 202 9.15 3.57 11.75
C TRP A 202 9.95 2.33 11.43
N ASN A 203 10.96 2.07 12.26
CA ASN A 203 11.75 0.85 12.22
C ASN A 203 12.08 0.40 13.63
N GLN A 204 12.19 -0.91 13.85
CA GLN A 204 12.61 -1.50 15.11
C GLN A 204 14.13 -1.52 15.27
N GLU A 205 14.89 -1.44 14.17
CA GLU A 205 16.35 -1.29 14.14
C GLU A 205 16.73 -0.11 13.21
N GLY A 206 17.88 0.54 13.41
CA GLY A 206 18.32 1.62 12.52
C GLY A 206 18.74 1.08 11.15
N LEU A 207 17.78 0.77 10.27
CA LEU A 207 18.04 0.22 8.95
C LEU A 207 18.32 1.37 7.96
N GLU A 208 19.59 1.53 7.59
CA GLU A 208 19.93 2.04 6.26
C GLU A 208 19.84 0.84 5.30
N ILE A 209 18.80 0.80 4.45
CA ILE A 209 18.75 -0.18 3.37
C ILE A 209 19.78 0.25 2.32
N ASP A 210 20.77 -0.61 2.07
CA ASP A 210 21.99 -0.36 1.27
C ASP A 210 21.66 0.11 -0.16
N ALA A 211 21.55 1.43 -0.33
CA ALA A 211 21.40 2.10 -1.60
C ALA A 211 22.73 2.12 -2.35
N ARG A 212 23.07 1.03 -3.03
CA ARG A 212 24.29 1.01 -3.86
C ARG A 212 24.13 1.87 -5.10
N ARG A 213 24.84 3.01 -5.04
CA ARG A 213 25.29 3.93 -6.09
C ARG A 213 24.33 5.04 -6.53
N ILE A 214 24.69 6.24 -6.07
CA ILE A 214 24.48 7.52 -6.75
C ILE A 214 25.17 7.43 -8.13
N SER A 215 24.38 7.28 -9.21
CA SER A 215 24.88 7.31 -10.59
C SER A 215 25.31 8.74 -10.96
N ARG A 216 26.56 8.88 -11.38
CA ARG A 216 27.10 10.11 -11.97
C ARG A 216 26.65 10.18 -13.43
N ASN A 217 25.87 11.21 -13.76
CA ASN A 217 25.55 11.75 -15.09
C ASN A 217 26.15 11.01 -16.30
N GLN A 218 25.27 10.39 -17.10
CA GLN A 218 25.43 10.36 -18.56
C GLN A 218 24.09 10.62 -19.25
N SER A 219 24.10 11.58 -20.17
CA SER A 219 22.95 12.02 -20.95
C SER A 219 22.55 10.96 -21.99
N THR A 220 21.26 10.65 -22.08
CA THR A 220 20.67 9.90 -23.20
C THR A 220 19.64 10.75 -23.96
N ARG A 221 19.61 10.55 -25.28
CA ARG A 221 18.76 11.28 -26.24
C ARG A 221 17.33 10.74 -26.22
N PRO A 222 16.31 11.57 -26.48
CA PRO A 222 14.92 11.14 -26.41
C PRO A 222 14.53 10.31 -27.65
N THR A 223 13.97 9.12 -27.41
CA THR A 223 13.19 8.39 -28.40
C THR A 223 11.74 8.87 -28.35
N ALA A 224 11.19 9.18 -29.52
CA ALA A 224 9.80 9.58 -29.69
C ALA A 224 8.90 8.34 -29.52
N GLY A 225 8.21 8.26 -28.39
CA GLY A 225 7.10 7.34 -28.16
C GLY A 225 5.79 8.10 -28.15
N THR A 226 4.85 7.68 -28.98
CA THR A 226 3.51 8.24 -29.13
C THR A 226 2.72 8.07 -27.83
N THR A 227 2.65 9.11 -26.99
CA THR A 227 1.74 9.13 -25.84
C THR A 227 0.36 9.58 -26.31
N GLY A 228 -0.56 8.63 -26.48
CA GLY A 228 -1.98 8.96 -26.40
C GLY A 228 -2.25 9.46 -24.98
N ALA A 229 -2.58 10.74 -24.84
CA ALA A 229 -2.99 11.28 -23.54
C ALA A 229 -4.29 10.59 -23.13
N LEU A 230 -4.20 9.62 -22.21
CA LEU A 230 -5.37 9.03 -21.59
C LEU A 230 -5.97 10.07 -20.66
N SER A 231 -7.13 10.60 -21.04
CA SER A 231 -7.90 11.50 -20.19
C SER A 231 -8.38 10.77 -18.94
N LEU A 232 -8.56 11.49 -17.83
CA LEU A 232 -9.19 11.02 -16.59
C LEU A 232 -10.44 10.14 -16.84
N LYS A 233 -11.29 10.61 -17.76
CA LYS A 233 -12.49 9.89 -18.21
C LYS A 233 -12.21 8.46 -18.70
N GLY A 234 -11.10 8.25 -19.43
CA GLY A 234 -10.72 6.94 -19.96
C GLY A 234 -10.23 5.98 -18.88
N VAL A 235 -9.53 6.49 -17.86
CA VAL A 235 -9.15 5.72 -16.67
C VAL A 235 -10.40 5.27 -15.93
N MET A 236 -11.33 6.19 -15.66
CA MET A 236 -12.59 5.89 -14.95
C MET A 236 -13.44 4.85 -15.69
N GLU A 237 -13.55 4.93 -17.01
CA GLU A 237 -14.29 3.94 -17.82
C GLU A 237 -13.70 2.52 -17.71
N LYS A 238 -12.37 2.41 -17.71
CA LYS A 238 -11.67 1.12 -17.53
C LYS A 238 -11.96 0.53 -16.14
N ILE A 239 -11.92 1.36 -15.10
CA ILE A 239 -12.19 0.91 -13.72
C ILE A 239 -13.62 0.39 -13.58
N HIS A 240 -14.59 1.12 -14.14
CA HIS A 240 -16.00 0.73 -14.10
C HIS A 240 -16.27 -0.62 -14.75
N ASN A 241 -15.69 -0.85 -15.93
CA ASN A 241 -15.87 -2.11 -16.66
C ASN A 241 -15.31 -3.29 -15.86
N LYS A 242 -14.12 -3.14 -15.28
CA LYS A 242 -13.45 -4.21 -14.54
C LYS A 242 -14.17 -4.58 -13.24
N VAL A 243 -14.67 -3.58 -12.50
CA VAL A 243 -15.39 -3.86 -11.24
C VAL A 243 -16.69 -4.62 -11.53
N LYS A 244 -17.43 -4.25 -12.58
CA LYS A 244 -18.69 -4.91 -12.99
C LYS A 244 -18.52 -6.37 -13.41
N GLU A 245 -17.40 -6.74 -14.03
CA GLU A 245 -17.14 -8.14 -14.45
C GLU A 245 -17.00 -9.10 -13.26
N LYS A 246 -16.73 -8.57 -12.05
CA LYS A 246 -16.54 -9.34 -10.81
C LYS A 246 -17.74 -9.26 -9.85
N ASP A 247 -18.88 -8.67 -10.24
CA ASP A 247 -20.18 -8.73 -9.52
C ASP A 247 -21.04 -9.91 -9.99
#